data_AF-A0A2T5GY52-F1
#
_entry.id   AF-A0A2T5GY52-F1
#
_cell.length_a   1.000
_cell.length_b   1.000
_cell.length_c   1.000
_cell.angle_alpha   90.00
_cell.angle_beta   90.00
_cell.angle_gamma   90.00
#
_symmetry.space_group_name_H-M   'P 1'
#
loop_
_entity.id
_entity.type
_entity.pdbx_description
1 polymer ?
#
loop_
_entity_poly.entity_id
_entity_poly.type
_entity_poly.pdbx_seq_one_letter_code
_entity_poly.pdbx_strand_id
1 'polypeptide(L)' 'MPAKTMTDTARLNALLDEALILADALQLPIAAIHIDQALAHLGADVPAA' A
#
# COMPACT_ATOMS: atom_id res chain seq x y z
N MET A 1 -20.28 -8.37 -3.00
CA MET A 1 -18.98 -8.91 -3.46
C MET A 1 -17.84 -8.55 -2.50
N PRO A 2 -17.93 -8.89 -1.19
CA PRO A 2 -16.89 -8.53 -0.22
C PRO A 2 -15.54 -9.22 -0.46
N ALA A 3 -15.56 -10.46 -0.98
CA ALA A 3 -14.35 -11.24 -1.26
C ALA A 3 -13.48 -10.66 -2.40
N LYS A 4 -14.11 -10.00 -3.39
CA LYS A 4 -13.40 -9.34 -4.49
C LYS A 4 -12.64 -8.11 -3.97
N THR A 5 -13.30 -7.31 -3.14
CA THR A 5 -12.70 -6.13 -2.50
C THR A 5 -11.52 -6.50 -1.61
N MET A 6 -11.62 -7.55 -0.78
CA MET A 6 -10.49 -8.02 0.04
C MET A 6 -9.30 -8.50 -0.82
N THR A 7 -9.56 -9.17 -1.94
CA THR A 7 -8.52 -9.62 -2.88
C THR A 7 -7.83 -8.42 -3.54
N ASP A 8 -8.61 -7.39 -3.91
CA ASP A 8 -8.09 -6.17 -4.54
C ASP A 8 -7.25 -5.34 -3.55
N THR A 9 -7.65 -5.26 -2.27
CA THR A 9 -6.87 -4.62 -1.20
C THR A 9 -5.53 -5.31 -0.96
N ALA A 10 -5.51 -6.65 -0.90
CA ALA A 10 -4.26 -7.39 -0.72
C ALA A 10 -3.30 -7.20 -1.91
N ARG A 11 -3.83 -7.21 -3.14
CA ARG A 11 -3.05 -6.92 -4.35
C ARG A 11 -2.50 -5.48 -4.34
N LEU A 12 -3.31 -4.52 -3.93
CA LEU A 12 -2.90 -3.12 -3.84
C LEU A 12 -1.77 -2.94 -2.81
N ASN A 13 -1.85 -3.61 -1.66
CA ASN A 13 -0.81 -3.56 -0.63
C ASN A 13 0.54 -4.07 -1.18
N ALA A 14 0.53 -5.22 -1.86
CA ALA A 14 1.75 -5.78 -2.46
C ALA A 14 2.38 -4.83 -3.50
N LEU A 15 1.57 -4.17 -4.34
CA LEU A 15 2.08 -3.20 -5.32
C LEU A 15 2.67 -1.95 -4.66
N LEU A 16 2.11 -1.51 -3.53
CA LEU A 16 2.64 -0.38 -2.77
C LEU A 16 3.95 -0.74 -2.06
N ASP A 17 4.07 -1.95 -1.52
CA ASP A 17 5.32 -2.46 -0.95
C ASP A 17 6.44 -2.50 -2.01
N GLU A 18 6.14 -3.00 -3.21
CA GLU A 18 7.09 -2.99 -4.34
C GLU A 18 7.45 -1.55 -4.78
N ALA A 19 6.48 -0.65 -4.81
CA ALA A 19 6.70 0.75 -5.17
C ALA A 19 7.58 1.48 -4.15
N LEU A 20 7.45 1.15 -2.85
CA LEU A 20 8.26 1.74 -1.79
C LEU A 20 9.73 1.35 -1.96
N ILE A 21 10.00 0.07 -2.18
CA ILE A 21 11.35 -0.44 -2.45
C ILE A 21 11.96 0.25 -3.68
N LEU A 22 11.17 0.45 -4.73
CA LEU A 22 11.61 1.16 -5.94
C LEU A 22 11.89 2.64 -5.65
N ALA A 23 11.05 3.31 -4.89
CA ALA A 23 11.24 4.71 -4.52
C ALA A 23 12.53 4.92 -3.71
N ASP A 24 12.83 4.00 -2.79
CA ASP A 24 14.08 4.00 -2.03
C ASP A 24 15.29 3.77 -2.93
N ALA A 25 15.21 2.79 -3.84
CA ALA A 25 16.28 2.48 -4.79
C ALA A 25 16.59 3.66 -5.74
N LEU A 26 15.57 4.42 -6.12
CA LEU A 26 15.69 5.60 -6.99
C LEU A 26 15.98 6.89 -6.20
N GLN A 27 16.11 6.82 -4.88
CA GLN A 27 16.30 7.98 -3.99
C GLN A 27 15.22 9.06 -4.19
N LEU A 28 13.95 8.63 -4.26
CA LEU A 28 12.77 9.48 -4.42
C LEU A 28 12.02 9.62 -3.07
N PRO A 29 12.51 10.42 -2.12
CA PRO A 29 11.99 10.46 -0.75
C PRO A 29 10.53 10.93 -0.67
N ILE A 30 10.12 11.85 -1.55
CA ILE A 30 8.73 12.34 -1.59
C ILE A 30 7.79 11.21 -2.03
N ALA A 31 8.20 10.39 -3.01
CA ALA A 31 7.40 9.26 -3.44
C ALA A 31 7.27 8.21 -2.33
N ALA A 32 8.37 7.88 -1.64
CA ALA A 32 8.37 6.97 -0.50
C ALA A 32 7.41 7.42 0.61
N ILE A 33 7.44 8.72 0.99
CA ILE A 33 6.53 9.29 2.00
C ILE A 33 5.06 9.11 1.59
N HIS A 34 4.72 9.36 0.34
CA HIS A 34 3.34 9.20 -0.12
C HIS A 34 2.89 7.74 -0.18
N ILE A 35 3.79 6.82 -0.51
CA ILE A 35 3.51 5.38 -0.53
C ILE A 35 3.30 4.86 0.90
N ASP A 36 4.14 5.27 1.85
CA ASP A 36 3.96 4.96 3.28
C ASP A 36 2.61 5.47 3.82
N GLN A 37 2.23 6.70 3.45
CA GLN A 37 0.92 7.25 3.80
C GLN A 37 -0.23 6.41 3.23
N ALA A 38 -0.11 5.95 1.99
CA ALA A 38 -1.13 5.11 1.37
C ALA A 38 -1.26 3.75 2.09
N LEU A 39 -0.14 3.11 2.41
CA LEU A 39 -0.09 1.86 3.19
C LEU A 39 -0.75 2.03 4.58
N ALA A 40 -0.48 3.14 5.26
CA ALA A 40 -1.09 3.43 6.57
C ALA A 40 -2.62 3.58 6.49
N HIS A 41 -3.14 4.20 5.42
CA HIS A 41 -4.59 4.32 5.21
C HIS A 41 -5.23 2.96 4.90
N LEU A 42 -4.56 2.11 4.12
CA LEU A 42 -5.03 0.75 3.83
C LEU A 42 -5.11 -0.12 5.08
N GLY A 43 -4.13 -0.02 5.99
CA GLY A 43 -4.14 -0.74 7.27
C GLY A 43 -5.22 -0.24 8.25
N ALA A 44 -5.58 1.04 8.18
CA ALA A 44 -6.67 1.61 8.99
C ALA A 44 -8.07 1.21 8.47
N ASP A 45 -8.20 0.93 7.17
CA ASP A 45 -9.44 0.52 6.52
C ASP A 45 -9.71 -1.00 6.57
N VAL A 46 -8.80 -1.81 7.13
CA VAL A 46 -9.10 -3.22 7.44
C VAL A 46 -9.93 -3.24 8.74
N PRO A 47 -11.24 -3.51 8.70
CA PRO A 47 -12.02 -3.59 9.92
C PRO A 47 -11.46 -4.75 10.74
N ALA A 48 -11.04 -4.45 11.98
CA ALA A 48 -10.67 -5.47 12.96
C ALA A 48 -11.85 -6.45 13.08
N ALA A 49 -11.64 -7.66 12.58
CA ALA A 49 -12.61 -8.75 12.59
C ALA A 49 -12.69 -9.40 13.98
#